data_AF-A0A7K3ZY76-F1
#
_entry.id   AF-A0A7K3ZY76-F1
#
_cell.length_a   1.000
_cell.length_b   1.000
_cell.length_c   1.000
_cell.angle_alpha   90.00
_cell.angle_beta   90.00
_cell.angle_gamma   90.00
#
_symmetry.space_group_name_H-M   'P 1'
#
loop_
_entity.id
_entity.type
_entity.pdbx_description
1 polymer ?
#
loop_
_entity_poly.entity_id
_entity_poly.type
_entity_poly.pdbx_seq_one_letter_code
_entity_poly.pdbx_strand_id
1 'polypeptide(L)'
;MDSYTLYLALYLVGFAALHSLLASLPVKSIARKRFGSRVDPWYPVFFSATAAVTLLPLVALIIYRPGRLLYILPSPWIWIFFALQLLIGLASLKAFLDAPHRFLIRAQLAGPGSPQAFALGIKGIYCWIRDPFLLSG
;
A
#
# COMPACT_ATOMS: atom_id res chain seq x y z
N MET A 1 -2.91 -29.49 -9.16
CA MET A 1 -3.62 -28.24 -8.81
C MET A 1 -5.02 -28.36 -9.36
N ASP A 2 -6.04 -28.10 -8.54
CA ASP A 2 -7.40 -27.94 -9.07
C ASP A 2 -7.51 -26.61 -9.83
N SER A 3 -8.51 -26.49 -10.70
CA SER A 3 -8.72 -25.28 -11.51
C SER A 3 -8.84 -24.03 -10.65
N TYR A 4 -9.40 -24.17 -9.45
CA TYR A 4 -9.53 -23.10 -8.47
C TYR A 4 -8.18 -22.55 -7.98
N THR A 5 -7.26 -23.41 -7.55
CA THR A 5 -5.91 -22.99 -7.14
C THR A 5 -5.16 -22.33 -8.30
N LEU A 6 -5.36 -22.82 -9.53
CA LEU A 6 -4.77 -22.21 -10.71
C LEU A 6 -5.33 -20.79 -10.94
N TYR A 7 -6.66 -20.60 -10.90
CA TYR A 7 -7.26 -19.27 -11.06
C TYR A 7 -6.82 -18.30 -9.97
N LEU A 8 -6.72 -18.77 -8.72
CA LEU A 8 -6.21 -17.96 -7.62
C LEU A 8 -4.75 -17.55 -7.83
N ALA A 9 -3.89 -18.49 -8.23
CA ALA A 9 -2.49 -18.20 -8.50
C ALA A 9 -2.35 -17.17 -9.64
N LEU A 10 -3.07 -17.35 -10.74
CA LEU A 10 -3.11 -16.39 -11.84
C LEU A 10 -3.65 -15.03 -11.42
N TYR A 11 -4.68 -15.02 -10.57
CA TYR A 11 -5.22 -13.78 -9.99
C TYR A 11 -4.19 -13.04 -9.14
N LEU A 12 -3.48 -13.74 -8.25
CA LEU A 12 -2.42 -13.14 -7.42
C LEU A 12 -1.26 -12.62 -8.26
N VAL A 13 -0.87 -13.34 -9.32
CA VAL A 13 0.13 -12.86 -10.29
C VAL A 13 -0.37 -11.60 -10.99
N GLY A 14 -1.63 -11.57 -11.42
CA GLY A 14 -2.24 -10.40 -12.04
C GLY A 14 -2.30 -9.20 -11.11
N PHE A 15 -2.70 -9.42 -9.85
CA PHE A 15 -2.68 -8.43 -8.79
C PHE A 15 -1.28 -7.87 -8.56
N ALA A 16 -0.29 -8.74 -8.37
CA ALA A 16 1.10 -8.34 -8.14
C ALA A 16 1.65 -7.55 -9.34
N ALA A 17 1.41 -8.03 -10.57
CA ALA A 17 1.83 -7.36 -11.79
C ALA A 17 1.19 -5.96 -11.92
N LEU A 18 -0.12 -5.85 -11.71
CA LEU A 18 -0.84 -4.57 -11.77
C LEU A 18 -0.34 -3.60 -10.68
N HIS A 19 -0.20 -4.08 -9.45
CA HIS A 19 0.27 -3.29 -8.32
C HIS A 19 1.70 -2.78 -8.56
N SER A 20 2.63 -3.67 -8.94
CA SER A 20 4.01 -3.31 -9.27
C SER A 20 4.09 -2.36 -10.47
N LEU A 21 3.27 -2.57 -11.49
CA LEU A 21 3.20 -1.68 -12.65
C LEU A 21 2.78 -0.27 -12.23
N LEU A 22 1.69 -0.13 -11.47
CA LEU A 22 1.21 1.18 -10.99
C LEU A 22 2.16 1.82 -9.96
N ALA A 23 2.91 1.03 -9.20
CA ALA A 23 3.92 1.51 -8.27
C ALA A 23 5.18 2.05 -8.98
N SER A 24 5.43 1.61 -10.22
CA SER A 24 6.66 1.93 -10.96
C SER A 24 6.80 3.42 -11.34
N LEU A 25 8.03 3.92 -11.34
CA LEU A 25 8.34 5.30 -11.77
C LEU A 25 7.97 5.59 -13.24
N PRO A 26 8.16 4.65 -14.21
CA PRO A 26 7.77 4.90 -15.60
C PRO A 26 6.28 5.17 -15.75
N VAL A 27 5.41 4.39 -15.10
CA VAL A 27 3.95 4.57 -15.19
C VAL A 27 3.52 5.89 -14.55
N LYS A 28 4.10 6.24 -13.40
CA LYS A 28 3.89 7.54 -12.75
C LYS A 28 4.33 8.70 -13.64
N SER A 29 5.46 8.56 -14.35
CA SER A 29 5.96 9.55 -15.32
C SER A 29 5.00 9.70 -16.51
N ILE A 30 4.51 8.60 -17.08
CA ILE A 30 3.51 8.60 -18.16
C ILE A 30 2.22 9.29 -17.70
N ALA A 31 1.72 8.96 -16.50
CA ALA A 31 0.53 9.58 -15.93
C ALA A 31 0.70 11.10 -15.79
N ARG A 32 1.83 11.55 -15.28
CA ARG A 32 2.12 12.99 -15.15
C ARG A 32 2.29 13.69 -16.50
N LYS A 33 2.90 13.03 -17.50
CA LYS A 33 3.02 13.58 -18.86
C LYS A 33 1.65 13.74 -19.53
N ARG A 34 0.73 12.79 -19.32
CA ARG A 34 -0.59 12.78 -19.96
C ARG A 34 -1.61 13.69 -19.27
N PHE A 35 -1.58 13.76 -17.94
CA PHE A 35 -2.60 14.45 -17.13
C PHE A 35 -2.06 15.71 -16.42
N GLY A 36 -0.78 16.05 -16.62
CA GLY A 36 -0.15 17.23 -16.02
C GLY A 36 0.03 17.14 -14.51
N SER A 37 0.11 18.28 -13.83
CA SER A 37 0.28 18.37 -12.37
C SER A 37 -0.97 18.02 -11.57
N ARG A 38 -2.15 17.99 -12.20
CA ARG A 38 -3.43 17.72 -11.53
C ARG A 38 -3.54 16.30 -11.01
N VAL A 39 -2.82 15.34 -11.61
CA VAL A 39 -2.84 13.93 -11.19
C VAL A 39 -2.06 13.66 -9.90
N ASP A 40 -1.19 14.59 -9.50
CA ASP A 40 -0.22 14.44 -8.41
C ASP A 40 -0.86 14.06 -7.05
N PRO A 41 -1.92 14.75 -6.56
CA PRO A 41 -2.59 14.37 -5.31
C PRO A 41 -3.53 13.17 -5.46
N TRP A 42 -4.04 12.90 -6.67
CA TRP A 42 -5.06 11.88 -6.91
C TRP A 42 -4.46 10.50 -7.22
N TYR A 43 -3.24 10.45 -7.74
CA TYR A 43 -2.58 9.18 -8.08
C TYR A 43 -2.41 8.23 -6.88
N PRO A 44 -1.98 8.70 -5.68
CA PRO A 44 -1.90 7.81 -4.52
C PRO A 44 -3.27 7.25 -4.12
N VAL A 45 -4.33 8.07 -4.21
CA VAL A 45 -5.71 7.63 -3.92
C VAL A 45 -6.14 6.58 -4.93
N PHE A 46 -5.93 6.83 -6.23
CA PHE A 46 -6.23 5.89 -7.30
C PHE A 46 -5.46 4.57 -7.14
N PHE A 47 -4.16 4.65 -6.85
CA PHE A 47 -3.29 3.50 -6.61
C PHE A 47 -3.81 2.65 -5.44
N SER A 48 -4.03 3.27 -4.28
CA SER A 48 -4.53 2.58 -3.09
C SER A 48 -5.93 2.02 -3.27
N ALA A 49 -6.83 2.75 -3.93
CA ALA A 49 -8.18 2.28 -4.24
C ALA A 49 -8.15 1.07 -5.18
N THR A 50 -7.31 1.12 -6.23
CA THR A 50 -7.13 -0.02 -7.14
C THR A 50 -6.57 -1.23 -6.40
N ALA A 51 -5.58 -1.04 -5.53
CA ALA A 51 -5.03 -2.13 -4.71
C ALA A 51 -6.09 -2.73 -3.76
N ALA A 52 -6.86 -1.89 -3.07
CA ALA A 52 -7.92 -2.34 -2.16
C ALA A 52 -9.04 -3.10 -2.89
N VAL A 53 -9.54 -2.56 -4.00
CA VAL A 53 -10.60 -3.19 -4.81
C VAL A 53 -10.12 -4.53 -5.38
N THR A 54 -8.90 -4.59 -5.90
CA THR A 54 -8.32 -5.83 -6.41
C THR A 54 -7.89 -6.80 -5.30
N LEU A 55 -7.92 -6.41 -4.03
CA LEU A 55 -7.80 -7.35 -2.91
C LEU A 55 -9.15 -7.99 -2.52
N LEU A 56 -10.29 -7.33 -2.81
CA LEU A 56 -11.61 -7.80 -2.35
C LEU A 56 -11.94 -9.23 -2.78
N PRO A 57 -11.69 -9.67 -4.02
CA PRO A 57 -11.94 -11.05 -4.41
C PRO A 57 -11.14 -12.06 -3.59
N LEU A 58 -9.90 -11.72 -3.21
CA LEU A 58 -9.07 -12.56 -2.34
C LEU A 58 -9.64 -12.63 -0.92
N VAL A 59 -10.09 -11.51 -0.36
CA VAL A 59 -10.75 -11.48 0.96
C VAL A 59 -12.03 -12.33 0.95
N ALA A 60 -12.87 -12.15 -0.06
CA ALA A 60 -14.08 -12.96 -0.25
C ALA A 60 -13.72 -14.46 -0.31
N LEU A 61 -12.64 -14.79 -1.01
CA LEU A 61 -12.16 -16.16 -1.13
C LEU A 61 -11.82 -16.79 0.22
N ILE A 62 -11.06 -16.07 1.04
CA ILE A 62 -10.65 -16.52 2.38
C ILE A 62 -11.88 -16.75 3.27
N ILE A 63 -12.92 -15.92 3.14
CA ILE A 63 -14.15 -16.03 3.91
C ILE A 63 -15.00 -17.23 3.44
N TYR A 64 -15.23 -17.38 2.13
CA TYR A 64 -16.12 -18.42 1.59
C TYR A 64 -15.45 -19.80 1.48
N ARG A 65 -14.12 -19.85 1.38
CA ARG A 65 -13.34 -21.08 1.16
C ARG A 65 -12.07 -21.05 2.03
N PRO A 66 -12.20 -21.02 3.37
CA PRO A 66 -11.06 -20.89 4.29
C PRO A 66 -10.09 -22.08 4.26
N GLY A 67 -10.44 -23.16 3.57
CA GLY A 67 -9.65 -24.38 3.52
C GLY A 67 -9.63 -25.10 4.86
N ARG A 68 -8.56 -25.85 5.13
CA ARG A 68 -8.37 -26.54 6.40
C ARG A 68 -7.84 -25.55 7.44
N LEU A 69 -8.53 -25.46 8.58
CA LEU A 69 -8.06 -24.67 9.72
C LEU A 69 -6.69 -25.19 10.18
N LEU A 70 -5.67 -24.35 10.08
CA LEU A 70 -4.30 -24.71 10.46
C LEU A 70 -4.03 -24.43 11.95
N TYR A 71 -4.57 -23.32 12.46
CA TYR A 71 -4.31 -22.85 13.82
C TYR A 71 -5.43 -21.90 14.29
N ILE A 72 -5.77 -21.97 15.57
CA ILE A 72 -6.66 -21.01 16.25
C ILE A 72 -5.81 -20.30 17.28
N LEU A 73 -5.80 -18.97 17.24
CA LEU A 73 -5.14 -18.15 18.25
C LEU A 73 -6.07 -18.02 19.47
N PRO A 74 -5.73 -18.59 20.64
CA PRO A 74 -6.64 -18.58 21.79
C PRO A 74 -6.67 -17.19 22.45
N SER A 75 -7.71 -16.95 23.25
CA SER A 75 -7.75 -15.81 24.17
C SER A 75 -6.61 -15.92 25.19
N PRO A 76 -5.94 -14.81 25.56
CA PRO A 76 -6.19 -13.41 25.15
C PRO A 76 -5.43 -12.97 23.90
N TRP A 77 -4.57 -13.82 23.33
CA TRP A 77 -3.64 -13.45 22.26
C TRP A 77 -4.31 -12.90 21.02
N ILE A 78 -5.47 -13.44 20.64
CA ILE A 78 -6.23 -12.94 19.49
C ILE A 78 -6.57 -11.45 19.62
N TRP A 79 -6.94 -11.00 20.82
CA TRP A 79 -7.28 -9.60 21.09
C TRP A 79 -6.05 -8.70 21.06
N ILE A 80 -4.92 -9.19 21.57
CA ILE A 80 -3.63 -8.48 21.50
C ILE A 80 -3.23 -8.25 20.05
N PHE A 81 -3.37 -9.27 19.18
CA PHE A 81 -3.04 -9.14 17.76
C PHE A 81 -3.98 -8.16 17.03
N PHE A 82 -5.29 -8.20 17.30
CA PHE A 82 -6.22 -7.21 16.75
C PHE A 82 -5.90 -5.79 17.21
N ALA A 83 -5.60 -5.60 18.50
CA ALA A 83 -5.20 -4.29 19.03
C ALA A 83 -3.91 -3.80 18.36
N LEU A 84 -2.92 -4.68 18.18
CA LEU A 84 -1.65 -4.33 17.53
C LEU A 84 -1.85 -3.95 16.05
N GLN A 85 -2.68 -4.69 15.31
CA GLN A 85 -3.03 -4.36 13.92
C GLN A 85 -3.69 -2.97 13.84
N LEU A 86 -4.61 -2.67 14.76
CA LEU A 86 -5.25 -1.36 14.81
C LEU A 86 -4.24 -0.25 15.11
N LEU A 87 -3.34 -0.44 16.08
CA LEU A 87 -2.30 0.53 16.42
C LEU A 87 -1.34 0.78 15.24
N ILE A 88 -0.91 -0.28 14.53
CA ILE A 88 -0.07 -0.17 13.33
C ILE A 88 -0.81 0.57 12.22
N GLY A 89 -2.10 0.29 12.01
CA GLY A 89 -2.94 0.99 11.05
C GLY A 89 -3.05 2.49 11.36
N LEU A 90 -3.29 2.84 12.62
CA LEU A 90 -3.34 4.23 13.09
C LEU A 90 -1.98 4.93 12.95
N ALA A 91 -0.89 4.25 13.27
CA ALA A 91 0.47 4.77 13.09
C ALA A 91 0.78 5.05 11.61
N SER A 92 0.31 4.18 10.71
CA SER A 92 0.45 4.36 9.26
C SER A 92 -0.36 5.54 8.73
N LEU A 93 -1.59 5.70 9.22
CA LEU A 93 -2.41 6.88 8.93
C LEU A 93 -1.71 8.15 9.43
N LYS A 94 -1.17 8.13 10.66
CA LYS A 94 -0.42 9.26 11.21
C LYS A 94 0.83 9.57 10.38
N ALA A 95 1.57 8.56 9.93
CA ALA A 95 2.72 8.71 9.05
C ALA A 95 2.36 9.33 7.70
N PHE A 96 1.18 8.98 7.16
CA PHE A 96 0.67 9.60 5.95
C PHE A 96 0.35 11.08 6.17
N LEU A 97 -0.34 11.40 7.28
CA LEU A 97 -0.70 12.78 7.63
C LEU A 97 0.52 13.66 7.95
N ASP A 98 1.58 13.09 8.51
CA ASP A 98 2.82 13.82 8.84
C ASP A 98 3.64 14.19 7.60
N ALA A 99 3.57 13.40 6.52
CA ALA A 99 4.33 13.65 5.30
C ALA A 99 3.58 13.26 4.01
N PRO A 100 2.39 13.82 3.74
CA PRO A 100 1.59 13.42 2.56
C PRO A 100 2.29 13.80 1.25
N HIS A 101 3.13 14.84 1.28
CA HIS A 101 3.92 15.31 0.15
C HIS A 101 4.88 14.24 -0.41
N ARG A 102 5.32 13.26 0.40
CA ARG A 102 6.17 12.15 -0.05
C ARG A 102 5.48 11.20 -1.03
N PHE A 103 4.15 11.18 -1.02
CA PHE A 103 3.34 10.32 -1.89
C PHE A 103 3.03 10.96 -3.24
N LEU A 104 3.26 12.26 -3.40
CA LEU A 104 3.08 12.94 -4.67
C LEU A 104 4.02 12.35 -5.72
N ILE A 105 3.51 12.08 -6.92
CA ILE A 105 4.30 11.61 -8.06
C ILE A 105 5.52 12.51 -8.28
N ARG A 106 5.36 13.83 -8.13
CA ARG A 106 6.47 14.77 -8.30
C ARG A 106 7.61 14.54 -7.34
N ALA A 107 7.31 14.19 -6.09
CA ALA A 107 8.32 13.92 -5.08
C ALA A 107 9.02 12.59 -5.35
N GLN A 108 8.29 11.61 -5.91
CA GLN A 108 8.82 10.29 -6.24
C GLN A 108 9.66 10.28 -7.53
N LEU A 109 9.33 11.15 -8.49
CA LEU A 109 10.12 11.33 -9.72
C LEU A 109 11.30 12.30 -9.54
N ALA A 110 11.32 13.07 -8.45
CA ALA A 110 12.38 14.01 -8.14
C ALA A 110 13.68 13.25 -7.84
N GLY A 111 14.70 13.47 -8.68
CA GLY A 111 16.05 12.98 -8.41
C GLY A 111 16.71 13.74 -7.25
N PRO A 112 17.81 13.19 -6.69
CA PRO A 112 18.63 13.88 -5.69
C PRO A 112 19.04 15.28 -6.20
N GLY A 113 18.78 16.33 -5.42
CA GLY A 113 19.15 17.71 -5.77
C GLY A 113 18.24 18.43 -6.77
N SER A 114 17.12 17.82 -7.20
CA SER A 114 16.17 18.51 -8.09
C SER A 114 15.35 19.59 -7.36
N PRO A 115 14.97 20.70 -8.01
CA PRO A 115 14.10 21.73 -7.42
C PRO A 115 12.73 21.22 -6.98
N GLN A 116 12.31 20.06 -7.50
CA GLN A 116 11.06 19.38 -7.17
C GLN A 116 11.21 18.42 -5.98
N ALA A 117 12.43 18.20 -5.49
CA ALA A 117 12.67 17.47 -4.25
C ALA A 117 12.21 18.33 -3.08
N PHE A 118 11.33 17.77 -2.25
CA PHE A 118 10.94 18.43 -1.01
C PHE A 118 12.10 18.40 -0.02
N ALA A 119 12.28 19.50 0.72
CA ALA A 119 13.19 19.51 1.87
C ALA A 119 12.77 18.39 2.83
N LEU A 120 13.76 17.72 3.44
CA LEU A 120 13.55 16.65 4.41
C LEU A 120 12.93 17.25 5.69
N GLY A 121 11.62 17.47 5.68
CA GLY A 121 10.87 18.02 6.79
C GLY A 121 10.62 16.95 7.85
N ILE A 122 11.64 16.62 8.63
CA ILE A 122 11.55 15.63 9.72
C ILE A 122 10.61 16.18 10.80
N LYS A 123 9.40 15.62 10.88
CA LYS A 123 8.37 15.97 11.86
C LYS A 123 7.54 14.74 12.22
N GLY A 124 6.90 14.78 13.39
CA GLY A 124 5.95 13.74 13.81
C GLY A 124 6.62 12.36 13.96
N ILE A 125 6.00 11.31 13.42
CA ILE A 125 6.52 9.93 13.54
C ILE A 125 7.89 9.75 12.90
N TYR A 126 8.23 10.58 11.89
CA TYR A 126 9.50 10.51 11.19
C TYR A 126 10.70 10.98 12.04
N CYS A 127 10.46 11.58 13.21
CA CYS A 127 11.51 11.85 14.19
C CYS A 127 12.05 10.57 14.86
N TRP A 128 11.25 9.50 14.85
CA TRP A 128 11.54 8.25 15.55
C TRP A 128 11.87 7.11 14.59
N ILE A 129 11.18 7.07 13.43
CA ILE A 129 11.29 5.98 12.47
C ILE A 129 11.48 6.57 11.06
N ARG A 130 12.54 6.14 10.36
CA ARG A 130 12.88 6.64 9.02
C ARG A 130 11.81 6.29 7.98
N ASP A 131 11.30 5.06 8.05
CA ASP A 131 10.25 4.56 7.15
C ASP A 131 9.16 3.79 7.93
N PRO A 132 8.15 4.50 8.46
CA PRO A 132 7.09 3.89 9.26
C PRO A 132 6.18 2.94 8.46
N PHE A 133 6.16 3.02 7.13
CA PHE A 133 5.31 2.15 6.29
C PHE A 133 5.85 0.73 6.12
N LEU A 134 7.12 0.48 6.47
CA LEU A 134 7.66 -0.89 6.53
C LEU A 134 6.98 -1.76 7.59
N LEU A 135 6.32 -1.15 8.57
CA LEU A 135 5.62 -1.85 9.65
C LEU A 135 4.19 -2.24 9.28
N SER A 136 3.66 -1.74 8.16
CA SER A 136 2.26 -1.88 7.76
C SER A 136 2.05 -2.44 6.36
N GLY A 137 3.10 -3.09 5.83
CA GLY A 137 3.11 -3.71 4.50
C GLY A 137 1.92 -4.62 4.22
#